data_AF-A0A9Q9BFA5-F1
#
_entry.id   AF-A0A9Q9BFA5-F1
#
_cell.length_a   1.000
_cell.length_b   1.000
_cell.length_c   1.000
_cell.angle_alpha   90.00
_cell.angle_beta   90.00
_cell.angle_gamma   90.00
#
_symmetry.space_group_name_H-M   'P 1'
#
loop_
_entity.id
_entity.type
_entity.pdbx_description
1 polymer ?
#
loop_
_entity_poly.entity_id
_entity_poly.type
_entity_poly.pdbx_seq_one_letter_code
_entity_poly.pdbx_strand_id
1 'polypeptide(L)'
;MKLKEIEKIAKENYSAAKLQNKWYECINFAFYLLDKKIESENIYILAGLDSDDYDSINKYFFAVINELKVVKINEDINYNFLCYLGRKIHNDEIEAIYALTILEKMYYQTNDERFWEWVEFGDAVDLLEDGIAYYEYDINKDNLCDYIKEKILLDIELYKEKVPDNFFKMSFCEKCNKLVIPKIKKTLFKKKFFYKCNNCNATNGKFLWCLDNKGKKLYLERRNKA
;
A
#
# COMPACT_ATOMS: atom_id res chain seq x y z
N MET A 1 -3.17 -27.83 -25.68
CA MET A 1 -4.01 -27.43 -24.53
C MET A 1 -4.17 -25.93 -24.58
N LYS A 2 -5.40 -25.41 -24.69
CA LYS A 2 -5.63 -23.98 -24.99
C LYS A 2 -5.30 -23.13 -23.75
N LEU A 3 -4.61 -22.00 -23.93
CA LEU A 3 -4.33 -20.99 -22.89
C LEU A 3 -5.51 -20.79 -21.91
N LYS A 4 -6.74 -20.82 -22.43
CA LYS A 4 -8.00 -20.73 -21.68
C LYS A 4 -8.19 -21.73 -20.54
N GLU A 5 -7.63 -22.92 -20.66
CA GLU A 5 -7.75 -23.99 -19.66
C GLU A 5 -6.77 -23.77 -18.51
N ILE A 6 -5.55 -23.29 -18.82
CA ILE A 6 -4.56 -22.83 -17.86
C ILE A 6 -5.06 -21.55 -17.15
N GLU A 7 -5.64 -20.61 -17.89
CA GLU A 7 -6.27 -19.40 -17.35
C GLU A 7 -7.45 -19.72 -16.43
N LYS A 8 -8.29 -20.70 -16.79
CA LYS A 8 -9.41 -21.14 -15.95
C LYS A 8 -8.91 -21.73 -14.64
N ILE A 9 -7.92 -22.62 -14.70
CA ILE A 9 -7.32 -23.25 -13.52
C ILE A 9 -6.58 -22.22 -12.66
N ALA A 10 -5.89 -21.25 -13.28
CA ALA A 10 -5.25 -20.12 -12.61
C ALA A 10 -6.29 -19.26 -11.85
N LYS A 11 -7.42 -18.95 -12.48
CA LYS A 11 -8.49 -18.15 -11.89
C LYS A 11 -9.27 -18.89 -10.78
N GLU A 12 -9.53 -20.18 -10.95
CA GLU A 12 -10.29 -21.00 -10.00
C GLU A 12 -9.49 -21.32 -8.73
N ASN A 13 -8.15 -21.44 -8.83
CA ASN A 13 -7.29 -21.81 -7.71
C ASN A 13 -6.51 -20.64 -7.10
N TYR A 14 -6.27 -19.54 -7.84
CA TYR A 14 -5.30 -18.51 -7.44
C TYR A 14 -5.84 -17.07 -7.53
N SER A 15 -7.11 -16.85 -7.20
CA SER A 15 -7.54 -15.50 -6.80
C SER A 15 -6.66 -15.03 -5.63
N ALA A 16 -6.18 -13.78 -5.65
CA ALA A 16 -5.30 -13.23 -4.62
C ALA A 16 -5.79 -13.45 -3.17
N ALA A 17 -7.11 -13.62 -2.97
CA ALA A 17 -7.74 -13.97 -1.70
C ALA A 17 -7.36 -15.37 -1.14
N LYS A 18 -6.90 -16.32 -1.96
CA LYS A 18 -6.50 -17.68 -1.54
C LYS A 18 -4.99 -17.83 -1.28
N LEU A 19 -4.16 -16.98 -1.89
CA LEU A 19 -2.70 -17.06 -1.79
C LEU A 19 -2.15 -16.44 -0.51
N GLN A 20 -2.98 -15.73 0.26
CA GLN A 20 -2.49 -14.82 1.28
C GLN A 20 -1.89 -15.45 2.53
N ASN A 21 -1.91 -16.78 2.67
CA ASN A 21 -1.28 -17.46 3.80
C ASN A 21 -0.77 -18.86 3.45
N LYS A 22 -0.49 -19.13 2.17
CA LYS A 22 -0.01 -20.45 1.76
C LYS A 22 1.02 -20.35 0.64
N TRP A 23 2.24 -19.96 1.00
CA TRP A 23 3.41 -19.99 0.10
C TRP A 23 3.68 -21.38 -0.48
N TYR A 24 3.28 -22.41 0.25
CA TYR A 24 3.19 -23.79 -0.23
C TYR A 24 2.35 -23.95 -1.51
N GLU A 25 1.30 -23.15 -1.70
CA GLU A 25 0.46 -23.20 -2.90
C GLU A 25 1.16 -22.58 -4.12
N CYS A 26 2.11 -21.64 -3.91
CA CYS A 26 2.97 -21.12 -4.98
C CYS A 26 3.94 -22.21 -5.48
N ILE A 27 4.50 -22.99 -4.56
CA ILE A 27 5.37 -24.13 -4.87
C ILE A 27 4.55 -25.23 -5.58
N ASN A 28 3.36 -25.56 -5.07
CA ASN A 28 2.44 -26.50 -5.73
C ASN A 28 2.03 -26.06 -7.13
N PHE A 29 1.88 -24.75 -7.35
CA PHE A 29 1.63 -24.21 -8.67
C PHE A 29 2.78 -24.51 -9.63
N ALA A 30 4.03 -24.37 -9.17
CA ALA A 30 5.19 -24.76 -9.95
C ALA A 30 5.19 -26.26 -10.28
N PHE A 31 4.91 -27.13 -9.30
CA PHE A 31 4.77 -28.58 -9.55
C PHE A 31 3.67 -28.91 -10.56
N TYR A 32 2.53 -28.24 -10.45
CA TYR A 32 1.45 -28.39 -11.42
C TYR A 32 1.87 -28.01 -12.84
N LEU A 33 2.63 -26.92 -13.02
CA LEU A 33 3.14 -26.50 -14.33
C LEU A 33 4.09 -27.55 -14.91
N LEU A 34 4.99 -28.09 -14.09
CA LEU A 34 5.91 -29.17 -14.47
C LEU A 34 5.16 -30.45 -14.87
N ASP A 35 4.13 -30.83 -14.12
CA ASP A 35 3.24 -31.96 -14.47
C ASP A 35 2.54 -31.75 -15.82
N LYS A 36 2.24 -30.49 -16.16
CA LYS A 36 1.68 -30.10 -17.46
C LYS A 36 2.71 -29.92 -18.57
N LYS A 37 3.99 -30.26 -18.33
CA LYS A 37 5.11 -30.09 -19.27
C LYS A 37 5.33 -28.63 -19.70
N ILE A 38 5.03 -27.71 -18.79
CA ILE A 38 5.30 -26.28 -18.95
C ILE A 38 6.50 -25.97 -18.07
N GLU A 39 7.62 -25.66 -18.71
CA GLU A 39 8.93 -25.61 -18.08
C GLU A 39 9.61 -24.27 -18.36
N SER A 40 10.22 -23.69 -17.33
CA SER A 40 11.10 -22.53 -17.41
C SER A 40 12.04 -22.53 -16.21
N GLU A 41 13.15 -21.79 -16.31
CA GLU A 41 14.10 -21.65 -15.21
C GLU A 41 13.41 -21.14 -13.93
N ASN A 42 12.53 -20.14 -14.05
CA ASN A 42 11.78 -19.60 -12.92
C ASN A 42 10.81 -20.63 -12.31
N ILE A 43 10.19 -21.50 -13.12
CA ILE A 43 9.33 -22.60 -12.62
C ILE A 43 10.16 -23.61 -11.82
N TYR A 44 11.33 -24.01 -12.32
CA TYR A 44 12.20 -24.94 -11.61
C TYR A 44 12.71 -24.36 -10.29
N ILE A 45 13.12 -23.10 -10.29
CA ILE A 45 13.58 -22.43 -9.08
C ILE A 45 12.42 -22.38 -8.07
N LEU A 46 11.24 -21.93 -8.47
CA LEU A 46 10.08 -21.86 -7.58
C LEU A 46 9.68 -23.22 -6.99
N ALA A 47 9.73 -24.29 -7.79
CA ALA A 47 9.43 -25.65 -7.33
C ALA A 47 10.44 -26.19 -6.31
N GLY A 48 11.68 -25.66 -6.33
CA GLY A 48 12.77 -26.09 -5.46
C GLY A 48 12.95 -25.26 -4.19
N LEU A 49 12.11 -24.25 -3.95
CA LEU A 49 12.21 -23.42 -2.75
C LEU A 49 11.58 -24.10 -1.54
N ASP A 50 12.21 -23.89 -0.38
CA ASP A 50 11.62 -24.23 0.91
C ASP A 50 10.47 -23.26 1.25
N SER A 51 9.40 -23.80 1.85
CA SER A 51 8.13 -23.07 2.08
C SER A 51 8.22 -21.84 2.98
N ASP A 52 9.34 -21.69 3.67
CA ASP A 52 9.70 -20.63 4.62
C ASP A 52 10.61 -19.54 4.00
N ASP A 53 11.11 -19.71 2.77
CA ASP A 53 11.85 -18.66 2.04
C ASP A 53 10.88 -17.75 1.26
N TYR A 54 10.18 -16.91 2.00
CA TYR A 54 9.11 -16.07 1.47
C TYR A 54 9.55 -15.10 0.37
N ASP A 55 10.71 -14.47 0.53
CA ASP A 55 11.21 -13.46 -0.42
C ASP A 55 11.55 -14.11 -1.76
N SER A 56 12.21 -15.27 -1.73
CA SER A 56 12.49 -16.04 -2.94
C SER A 56 11.20 -16.57 -3.57
N ILE A 57 10.28 -17.15 -2.78
CA ILE A 57 9.02 -17.70 -3.31
C ILE A 57 8.26 -16.61 -4.06
N ASN A 58 8.15 -15.44 -3.46
CA ASN A 58 7.39 -14.34 -4.02
C ASN A 58 8.03 -13.81 -5.32
N LYS A 59 9.35 -13.60 -5.32
CA LYS A 59 10.11 -13.19 -6.49
C LYS A 59 9.91 -14.14 -7.67
N TYR A 60 10.09 -15.45 -7.45
CA TYR A 60 10.04 -16.44 -8.53
C TYR A 60 8.60 -16.75 -8.95
N PHE A 61 7.62 -16.70 -8.03
CA PHE A 61 6.21 -16.80 -8.37
C PHE A 61 5.79 -15.71 -9.35
N PHE A 62 6.10 -14.44 -9.09
CA PHE A 62 5.76 -13.37 -10.02
C PHE A 62 6.54 -13.44 -11.33
N ALA A 63 7.77 -13.93 -11.32
CA ALA A 63 8.52 -14.21 -12.55
C ALA A 63 7.80 -15.25 -13.42
N VAL A 64 7.35 -16.37 -12.82
CA VAL A 64 6.58 -17.43 -13.50
C VAL A 64 5.26 -16.88 -14.06
N ILE A 65 4.51 -16.10 -13.29
CA ILE A 65 3.25 -15.50 -13.75
C ILE A 65 3.47 -14.60 -14.97
N ASN A 66 4.53 -13.79 -14.96
CA ASN A 66 4.90 -12.93 -16.08
C ASN A 66 5.28 -13.74 -17.34
N GLU A 67 6.06 -14.80 -17.19
CA GLU A 67 6.50 -15.68 -18.29
C GLU A 67 5.36 -16.42 -18.97
N LEU A 68 4.44 -16.97 -18.18
CA LEU A 68 3.31 -17.74 -18.71
C LEU A 68 2.33 -16.86 -19.49
N LYS A 69 2.52 -15.53 -19.47
CA LYS A 69 1.57 -14.54 -20.00
C LYS A 69 0.15 -14.85 -19.54
N VAL A 70 0.01 -15.51 -18.37
CA VAL A 70 -1.26 -15.69 -17.69
C VAL A 70 -1.76 -14.28 -17.54
N VAL A 71 -2.82 -13.98 -18.31
CA VAL A 71 -3.34 -12.65 -18.54
C VAL A 71 -3.20 -11.89 -17.25
N LYS A 72 -2.26 -10.91 -17.27
CA LYS A 72 -2.10 -9.88 -16.25
C LYS A 72 -3.51 -9.59 -15.78
N ILE A 73 -3.88 -10.06 -14.59
CA ILE A 73 -5.24 -9.87 -14.12
C ILE A 73 -5.39 -8.36 -14.20
N ASN A 74 -6.22 -7.90 -15.13
CA ASN A 74 -6.37 -6.47 -15.41
C ASN A 74 -7.04 -5.76 -14.23
N GLU A 75 -7.40 -6.53 -13.21
CA GLU A 75 -7.79 -6.08 -11.89
C GLU A 75 -6.55 -5.90 -11.03
N ASP A 76 -6.43 -4.71 -10.48
CA ASP A 76 -5.40 -4.35 -9.54
C ASP A 76 -5.53 -5.21 -8.27
N ILE A 77 -4.75 -6.29 -8.22
CA ILE A 77 -4.76 -7.28 -7.11
C ILE A 77 -4.49 -6.61 -5.77
N ASN A 78 -3.58 -5.64 -5.76
CA ASN A 78 -3.18 -4.90 -4.58
C ASN A 78 -4.33 -4.02 -4.07
N TYR A 79 -5.05 -3.36 -4.98
CA TYR A 79 -6.28 -2.66 -4.66
C TYR A 79 -7.39 -3.59 -4.15
N ASN A 80 -7.56 -4.77 -4.75
CA ASN A 80 -8.55 -5.75 -4.31
C ASN A 80 -8.23 -6.29 -2.91
N PHE A 81 -6.95 -6.52 -2.61
CA PHE A 81 -6.50 -6.84 -1.26
C PHE A 81 -6.76 -5.68 -0.30
N LEU A 82 -6.43 -4.45 -0.73
CA LEU A 82 -6.92 -3.16 -0.22
C LEU A 82 -8.32 -3.26 0.39
N CYS A 83 -9.26 -3.50 -0.52
CA CYS A 83 -10.69 -3.59 -0.24
C CYS A 83 -11.10 -4.77 0.63
N TYR A 84 -10.41 -5.90 0.52
CA TYR A 84 -10.67 -7.08 1.35
C TYR A 84 -10.28 -6.81 2.80
N LEU A 85 -9.07 -6.30 3.02
CA LEU A 85 -8.57 -5.98 4.34
C LEU A 85 -9.42 -4.89 4.99
N GLY A 86 -9.76 -3.84 4.24
CA GLY A 86 -10.68 -2.79 4.71
C GLY A 86 -12.01 -3.35 5.20
N ARG A 87 -12.62 -4.29 4.47
CA ARG A 87 -13.87 -4.95 4.91
C ARG A 87 -13.68 -5.73 6.22
N LYS A 88 -12.61 -6.53 6.33
CA LYS A 88 -12.34 -7.35 7.52
C LYS A 88 -12.21 -6.51 8.78
N ILE A 89 -11.50 -5.38 8.72
CA ILE A 89 -11.28 -4.54 9.90
C ILE A 89 -12.56 -3.78 10.30
N HIS A 90 -13.36 -3.33 9.34
CA HIS A 90 -14.62 -2.64 9.64
C HIS A 90 -15.72 -3.56 10.16
N ASN A 91 -15.63 -4.86 9.87
CA ASN A 91 -16.48 -5.89 10.45
C ASN A 91 -15.93 -6.44 11.78
N ASP A 92 -14.85 -5.86 12.31
CA ASP A 92 -14.15 -6.33 13.52
C ASP A 92 -13.68 -7.80 13.43
N GLU A 93 -13.47 -8.31 12.21
CA GLU A 93 -12.92 -9.66 11.97
C GLU A 93 -11.39 -9.69 12.13
N ILE A 94 -10.75 -8.52 12.04
CA ILE A 94 -9.31 -8.31 12.21
C ILE A 94 -9.08 -7.01 13.00
N GLU A 95 -8.16 -7.03 13.96
CA GLU A 95 -7.74 -5.84 14.69
C GLU A 95 -7.01 -4.82 13.80
N ALA A 96 -7.27 -3.53 14.02
CA ALA A 96 -6.67 -2.45 13.23
C ALA A 96 -5.13 -2.44 13.28
N ILE A 97 -4.53 -2.67 14.44
CA ILE A 97 -3.07 -2.73 14.59
C ILE A 97 -2.49 -3.91 13.81
N TYR A 98 -3.12 -5.08 13.87
CA TYR A 98 -2.68 -6.25 13.10
C TYR A 98 -2.76 -6.00 11.59
N ALA A 99 -3.80 -5.29 11.14
CA ALA A 99 -3.90 -4.90 9.74
C ALA A 99 -2.81 -3.93 9.28
N LEU A 100 -2.40 -2.99 10.13
CA LEU A 100 -1.26 -2.10 9.86
C LEU A 100 0.01 -2.93 9.60
N THR A 101 0.32 -3.92 10.46
CA THR A 101 1.46 -4.83 10.26
C THR A 101 1.39 -5.59 8.93
N ILE A 102 0.20 -5.93 8.45
CA ILE A 102 0.03 -6.55 7.12
C ILE A 102 0.34 -5.53 6.01
N LEU A 103 -0.18 -4.30 6.13
CA LEU A 103 -0.01 -3.25 5.12
C LEU A 103 1.42 -2.76 4.98
N GLU A 104 2.19 -2.66 6.07
CA GLU A 104 3.62 -2.35 6.04
C GLU A 104 4.41 -3.35 5.18
N LYS A 105 4.09 -4.64 5.32
CA LYS A 105 4.76 -5.71 4.57
C LYS A 105 4.42 -5.69 3.08
N MET A 106 3.27 -5.11 2.70
CA MET A 106 2.81 -5.11 1.30
C MET A 106 3.77 -4.39 0.37
N TYR A 107 4.40 -3.29 0.81
CA TYR A 107 5.39 -2.60 -0.01
C TYR A 107 6.56 -3.53 -0.35
N TYR A 108 7.15 -4.18 0.65
CA TYR A 108 8.28 -5.09 0.46
C TYR A 108 7.92 -6.34 -0.35
N GLN A 109 6.67 -6.82 -0.22
CA GLN A 109 6.19 -8.01 -0.92
C GLN A 109 5.77 -7.74 -2.36
N THR A 110 5.33 -6.53 -2.70
CA THR A 110 4.73 -6.26 -4.03
C THR A 110 5.48 -5.22 -4.84
N ASN A 111 6.41 -4.49 -4.20
CA ASN A 111 7.08 -3.32 -4.77
C ASN A 111 6.10 -2.28 -5.34
N ASP A 112 4.89 -2.22 -4.79
CA ASP A 112 3.88 -1.24 -5.13
C ASP A 112 4.04 -0.03 -4.24
N GLU A 113 4.56 1.06 -4.83
CA GLU A 113 4.90 2.31 -4.13
C GLU A 113 3.71 2.91 -3.36
N ARG A 114 2.47 2.57 -3.73
CA ARG A 114 1.29 3.05 -3.02
C ARG A 114 1.22 2.52 -1.58
N PHE A 115 1.85 1.37 -1.30
CA PHE A 115 1.95 0.85 0.08
C PHE A 115 3.11 1.44 0.87
N TRP A 116 4.03 2.20 0.26
CA TRP A 116 5.15 2.81 0.99
C TRP A 116 4.67 3.72 2.13
N GLU A 117 3.55 4.41 1.93
CA GLU A 117 2.95 5.27 2.95
C GLU A 117 2.59 4.50 4.23
N TRP A 118 2.24 3.21 4.13
CA TRP A 118 1.94 2.38 5.29
C TRP A 118 3.20 2.06 6.11
N VAL A 119 4.36 1.96 5.46
CA VAL A 119 5.66 1.86 6.15
C VAL A 119 5.95 3.14 6.93
N GLU A 120 5.81 4.31 6.28
CA GLU A 120 6.03 5.61 6.95
C GLU A 120 5.03 5.87 8.09
N PHE A 121 3.80 5.38 7.95
CA PHE A 121 2.81 5.46 9.01
C PHE A 121 3.10 4.50 10.17
N GLY A 122 3.59 3.29 9.89
CA GLY A 122 4.09 2.34 10.90
C GLY A 122 5.17 2.97 11.79
N ASP A 123 6.17 3.60 11.18
CA ASP A 123 7.21 4.35 11.91
C ASP A 123 6.62 5.44 12.83
N ALA A 124 5.56 6.12 12.38
CA ALA A 124 4.88 7.13 13.19
C ALA A 124 4.10 6.53 14.37
N VAL A 125 3.56 5.31 14.21
CA VAL A 125 2.89 4.56 15.28
C VAL A 125 3.91 4.06 16.31
N ASP A 126 5.05 3.54 15.87
CA ASP A 126 6.13 3.12 16.78
C ASP A 126 6.61 4.30 17.64
N LEU A 127 6.80 5.48 17.04
CA LEU A 127 7.16 6.70 17.78
C LEU A 127 6.08 7.14 18.78
N LEU A 128 4.80 6.88 18.48
CA LEU A 128 3.71 7.18 19.40
C LEU A 128 3.77 6.29 20.66
N GLU A 129 4.28 5.06 20.56
CA GLU A 129 4.51 4.19 21.72
C GLU A 129 5.51 4.82 22.69
N ASP A 130 6.56 5.43 22.14
CA ASP A 130 7.60 6.21 22.85
C ASP A 130 7.13 7.60 23.33
N GLY A 131 5.87 7.96 23.07
CA GLY A 131 5.29 9.26 23.45
C GLY A 131 5.79 10.42 22.58
N ILE A 132 6.36 10.12 21.40
CA ILE A 132 6.83 11.10 20.44
C ILE A 132 5.74 11.36 19.40
N ALA A 133 5.21 12.58 19.38
CA ALA A 133 4.20 12.96 18.39
C ALA A 133 4.84 13.20 17.01
N TYR A 134 4.38 12.44 16.01
CA TYR A 134 4.72 12.69 14.62
C TYR A 134 3.80 13.75 14.01
N TYR A 135 4.31 14.97 13.80
CA TYR A 135 3.51 16.16 13.50
C TYR A 135 2.70 16.10 12.19
N GLU A 136 2.96 15.12 11.33
CA GLU A 136 2.28 14.96 10.04
C GLU A 136 1.00 14.13 10.17
N TYR A 137 0.84 13.34 11.23
CA TYR A 137 -0.36 12.52 11.50
C TYR A 137 -1.09 13.01 12.76
N ASP A 138 -2.41 13.10 12.72
CA ASP A 138 -3.24 13.44 13.89
C ASP A 138 -3.63 12.20 14.72
N ILE A 139 -2.62 11.47 15.21
CA ILE A 139 -2.79 10.22 15.97
C ILE A 139 -2.43 10.36 17.46
N ASN A 140 -3.11 9.58 18.29
CA ASN A 140 -2.82 9.33 19.70
C ASN A 140 -3.33 7.93 20.09
N LYS A 141 -3.02 7.48 21.32
CA LYS A 141 -3.38 6.13 21.77
C LYS A 141 -4.89 5.88 21.79
N ASP A 142 -5.69 6.92 22.00
CA ASP A 142 -7.15 6.81 22.11
C ASP A 142 -7.83 6.72 20.73
N ASN A 143 -7.24 7.32 19.69
CA ASN A 143 -7.84 7.39 18.35
C ASN A 143 -7.18 6.46 17.31
N LEU A 144 -6.06 5.80 17.64
CA LEU A 144 -5.23 5.10 16.66
C LEU A 144 -6.00 4.04 15.85
N CYS A 145 -6.78 3.20 16.53
CA CYS A 145 -7.55 2.14 15.86
C CYS A 145 -8.56 2.71 14.85
N ASP A 146 -9.30 3.74 15.24
CA ASP A 146 -10.28 4.40 14.37
C ASP A 146 -9.58 5.15 13.22
N TYR A 147 -8.41 5.74 13.50
CA TYR A 147 -7.59 6.40 12.50
C TYR A 147 -7.13 5.43 11.42
N ILE A 148 -6.63 4.24 11.80
CA ILE A 148 -6.22 3.19 10.85
C ILE A 148 -7.39 2.74 9.99
N LYS A 149 -8.54 2.43 10.62
CA LYS A 149 -9.78 2.04 9.92
C LYS A 149 -10.14 3.08 8.85
N GLU A 150 -10.19 4.34 9.24
CA GLU A 150 -10.50 5.43 8.33
C GLU A 150 -9.46 5.61 7.22
N LYS A 151 -8.16 5.53 7.55
CA LYS A 151 -7.07 5.66 6.58
C LYS A 151 -7.20 4.63 5.45
N ILE A 152 -7.53 3.39 5.79
CA ILE A 152 -7.74 2.32 4.81
C ILE A 152 -8.88 2.64 3.85
N LEU A 153 -10.01 3.16 4.34
CA LEU A 153 -11.13 3.55 3.47
C LEU A 153 -10.74 4.68 2.52
N LEU A 154 -10.03 5.68 3.04
CA LEU A 154 -9.56 6.81 2.23
C LEU A 154 -8.58 6.35 1.15
N ASP A 155 -7.70 5.40 1.45
CA ASP A 155 -6.77 4.85 0.46
C ASP A 155 -7.47 4.00 -0.59
N ILE A 156 -8.48 3.22 -0.22
CA ILE A 156 -9.33 2.53 -1.19
C ILE A 156 -9.98 3.53 -2.15
N GLU A 157 -10.49 4.67 -1.66
CA GLU A 157 -11.04 5.70 -2.53
C GLU A 157 -9.98 6.36 -3.40
N LEU A 158 -8.83 6.71 -2.83
CA LEU A 158 -7.73 7.33 -3.57
C LEU A 158 -7.11 6.40 -4.62
N TYR A 159 -7.07 5.10 -4.40
CA TYR A 159 -6.54 4.14 -5.39
C TYR A 159 -7.43 4.05 -6.64
N LYS A 160 -8.74 4.27 -6.52
CA LYS A 160 -9.63 4.38 -7.68
C LYS A 160 -9.32 5.63 -8.49
N GLU A 161 -8.85 6.67 -7.81
CA GLU A 161 -8.50 7.94 -8.42
C GLU A 161 -7.06 7.88 -8.96
N LYS A 162 -6.84 8.34 -10.20
CA LYS A 162 -5.47 8.63 -10.66
C LYS A 162 -4.96 9.89 -9.94
N VAL A 163 -4.45 9.72 -8.73
CA VAL A 163 -3.81 10.79 -7.94
C VAL A 163 -2.42 11.12 -8.51
N PRO A 164 -1.89 12.34 -8.29
CA PRO A 164 -0.53 12.69 -8.70
C PRO A 164 0.53 11.81 -8.04
N ASP A 165 1.64 11.50 -8.74
CA ASP A 165 2.73 10.66 -8.20
C ASP A 165 3.32 11.17 -6.87
N ASN A 166 3.26 12.48 -6.64
CA ASN A 166 3.76 13.12 -5.42
C ASN A 166 2.65 13.43 -4.40
N PHE A 167 1.47 12.82 -4.54
CA PHE A 167 0.28 13.10 -3.74
C PHE A 167 0.56 13.16 -2.24
N PHE A 168 1.24 12.14 -1.69
CA PHE A 168 1.52 12.08 -0.24
C PHE A 168 2.50 13.16 0.24
N LYS A 169 3.28 13.77 -0.65
CA LYS A 169 4.14 14.93 -0.38
C LYS A 169 3.40 16.27 -0.51
N MET A 170 2.14 16.24 -0.96
CA MET A 170 1.31 17.42 -1.09
C MET A 170 0.62 17.76 0.23
N SER A 171 0.27 19.02 0.39
CA SER A 171 -0.56 19.50 1.48
C SER A 171 -1.41 20.68 1.06
N PHE A 172 -2.55 20.86 1.71
CA PHE A 172 -3.31 22.09 1.61
C PHE A 172 -2.68 23.16 2.49
N CYS A 173 -2.30 24.28 1.88
CA CYS A 173 -1.87 25.44 2.62
C CYS A 173 -3.10 26.18 3.16
N GLU A 174 -3.31 26.16 4.48
CA GLU A 174 -4.46 26.82 5.12
C GLU A 174 -4.58 28.32 4.78
N LYS A 175 -3.46 29.03 4.55
CA LYS A 175 -3.49 30.47 4.23
C LYS A 175 -4.07 30.77 2.84
N CYS A 176 -3.63 30.03 1.82
CA CYS A 176 -4.02 30.31 0.43
C CYS A 176 -4.99 29.29 -0.16
N ASN A 177 -5.35 28.31 0.66
CA ASN A 177 -6.28 27.24 0.36
C ASN A 177 -5.93 26.41 -0.90
N LYS A 178 -4.68 26.45 -1.35
CA LYS A 178 -4.20 25.68 -2.50
C LYS A 178 -3.50 24.40 -2.06
N LEU A 179 -3.68 23.36 -2.86
CA LEU A 179 -2.88 22.14 -2.81
C LEU A 179 -1.48 22.46 -3.33
N VAL A 180 -0.46 22.22 -2.52
CA VAL A 180 0.92 22.60 -2.78
C VAL A 180 1.88 21.51 -2.33
N ILE A 181 3.13 21.58 -2.78
CA ILE A 181 4.25 20.82 -2.20
C ILE A 181 5.11 21.83 -1.45
N PRO A 182 5.05 21.89 -0.11
CA PRO A 182 5.82 22.85 0.67
C PRO A 182 7.32 22.66 0.48
N LYS A 183 8.08 23.75 0.46
CA LYS A 183 9.54 23.70 0.44
C LYS A 183 10.06 23.62 1.86
N ILE A 184 10.92 22.64 2.14
CA ILE A 184 11.69 22.59 3.38
C ILE A 184 12.73 23.72 3.34
N LYS A 185 12.77 24.52 4.40
CA LYS A 185 13.74 25.59 4.59
C LYS A 185 14.43 25.42 5.93
N LYS A 186 15.72 25.78 5.98
CA LYS A 186 16.54 25.74 7.19
C LYS A 186 16.76 27.16 7.69
N THR A 187 16.58 27.36 8.99
CA THR A 187 16.98 28.61 9.64
C THR A 187 18.50 28.64 9.81
N LEU A 188 19.14 29.74 9.40
CA LEU A 188 20.60 29.92 9.50
C LEU A 188 21.10 29.83 10.96
N PHE A 189 20.31 30.29 11.92
CA PHE A 189 20.75 30.49 13.31
C PHE A 189 20.34 29.40 14.29
N LYS A 190 19.36 28.54 13.99
CA LYS A 190 18.81 27.58 14.98
C LYS A 190 18.84 26.12 14.53
N LYS A 191 19.40 25.80 13.35
CA LYS A 191 19.34 24.47 12.71
C LYS A 191 17.92 23.85 12.68
N LYS A 192 16.86 24.67 12.80
CA LYS A 192 15.47 24.21 12.72
C LYS A 192 15.02 24.24 11.27
N PHE A 193 14.38 23.16 10.86
CA PHE A 193 13.68 23.05 9.59
C PHE A 193 12.25 23.59 9.74
N PHE A 194 11.72 24.19 8.69
CA PHE A 194 10.33 24.61 8.60
C PHE A 194 9.82 24.47 7.17
N TYR A 195 8.51 24.29 7.03
CA TYR A 195 7.84 24.23 5.75
C TYR A 195 7.41 25.63 5.29
N LYS A 196 7.63 25.91 4.01
CA LYS A 196 7.22 27.15 3.35
C LYS A 196 6.34 26.85 2.14
N CYS A 197 5.16 27.45 2.09
CA CYS A 197 4.24 27.32 0.96
C CYS A 197 4.90 27.89 -0.30
N ASN A 198 4.93 27.10 -1.38
CA ASN A 198 5.50 27.50 -2.66
C ASN A 198 4.62 28.50 -3.44
N ASN A 199 3.33 28.63 -3.10
CA ASN A 199 2.39 29.53 -3.77
C ASN A 199 2.27 30.90 -3.07
N CYS A 200 2.09 30.95 -1.74
CA CYS A 200 1.86 32.20 -1.01
C CYS A 200 2.97 32.59 -0.03
N ASN A 201 4.09 31.87 -0.04
CA ASN A 201 5.25 32.08 0.85
C ASN A 201 4.97 31.98 2.36
N ALA A 202 3.77 31.53 2.77
CA ALA A 202 3.46 31.29 4.17
C ALA A 202 4.45 30.31 4.79
N THR A 203 5.00 30.70 5.93
CA THR A 203 5.85 29.88 6.80
C THR A 203 5.06 29.57 8.05
N ASN A 204 5.11 28.33 8.54
CA ASN A 204 4.38 27.92 9.75
C ASN A 204 2.87 28.26 9.72
N GLY A 205 2.20 28.06 8.59
CA GLY A 205 0.74 27.83 8.56
C GLY A 205 0.53 26.32 8.65
N LYS A 206 -0.43 25.84 9.44
CA LYS A 206 -0.65 24.39 9.55
C LYS A 206 -0.94 23.87 8.13
N PHE A 207 -0.09 22.96 7.67
CA PHE A 207 -0.27 22.32 6.38
C PHE A 207 -1.13 21.10 6.65
N LEU A 208 -2.25 20.99 5.94
CA LEU A 208 -3.06 19.78 6.00
C LEU A 208 -2.49 18.79 4.99
N TRP A 209 -1.65 17.88 5.46
CA TRP A 209 -0.91 16.95 4.62
C TRP A 209 -1.83 15.90 3.99
N CYS A 210 -1.59 15.55 2.73
CA CYS A 210 -2.36 14.53 2.02
C CYS A 210 -1.98 13.09 2.44
N LEU A 211 -0.93 12.92 3.25
CA LEU A 211 -0.64 11.68 3.98
C LEU A 211 -1.58 11.49 5.19
N ASP A 212 -2.11 12.58 5.76
CA ASP A 212 -3.05 12.53 6.89
C ASP A 212 -4.50 12.36 6.42
N ASN A 213 -5.31 11.66 7.21
CA ASN A 213 -6.72 11.42 6.91
C ASN A 213 -7.50 12.71 6.61
N LYS A 214 -7.22 13.82 7.31
CA LYS A 214 -7.93 15.08 7.05
C LYS A 214 -7.57 15.67 5.69
N GLY A 215 -6.31 15.56 5.26
CA GLY A 215 -5.90 16.03 3.94
C GLY A 215 -6.46 15.17 2.82
N LYS A 216 -6.46 13.83 3.00
CA LYS A 216 -7.09 12.89 2.06
C LYS A 216 -8.56 13.19 1.85
N LYS A 217 -9.33 13.36 2.94
CA LYS A 217 -10.74 13.76 2.91
C LYS A 217 -10.95 15.06 2.13
N LEU A 218 -10.20 16.10 2.47
CA LEU A 218 -10.33 17.40 1.80
C LEU A 218 -10.01 17.32 0.30
N TYR A 219 -9.07 16.46 -0.10
CA TYR A 219 -8.77 16.22 -1.51
C TYR A 219 -9.96 15.58 -2.24
N LEU A 220 -10.48 14.47 -1.70
CA LEU A 220 -11.61 13.75 -2.27
C LEU A 220 -12.86 14.64 -2.36
N GLU A 221 -13.16 15.41 -1.30
CA GLU A 221 -14.27 16.36 -1.27
C GLU A 221 -14.21 17.43 -2.37
N ARG A 222 -13.02 17.98 -2.64
CA ARG A 222 -12.84 19.01 -3.67
C ARG A 222 -12.93 18.44 -5.07
N ARG A 223 -12.45 17.21 -5.25
CA ARG A 223 -12.50 16.52 -6.52
C ARG A 223 -13.92 16.13 -6.91
N ASN A 224 -14.72 15.67 -5.95
CA ASN A 224 -16.14 15.35 -6.18
C ASN A 224 -17.03 16.57 -6.47
N LYS A 225 -16.54 17.79 -6.21
CA LYS A 225 -17.23 19.06 -6.49
C LYS A 225 -16.80 19.72 -7.80
N ALA A 226 -15.74 19.21 -8.44
CA ALA A 226 -15.18 19.74 -9.68
C ALA A 226 -15.74 18.99 -10.90
#